data_AF-A0A7W9EFI5-F1
#
_entry.id   AF-A0A7W9EFI5-F1
#
_cell.length_a   1.000
_cell.length_b   1.000
_cell.length_c   1.000
_cell.angle_alpha   90.00
_cell.angle_beta   90.00
_cell.angle_gamma   90.00
#
_symmetry.space_group_name_H-M   'P 1'
#
loop_
_entity.id
_entity.type
_entity.pdbx_description
1 polymer ?
#
loop_
_entity_poly.entity_id
_entity_poly.type
_entity_poly.pdbx_seq_one_letter_code
_entity_poly.pdbx_strand_id
1 'polypeptide(L)'
;MFEMEKLNARRSFFDRNLIDVNKIYLLTAATVLFVCLNLIKSQRDFSDTDTYLFYIDSIYFFRTSDWWRFESLSKALMIVFRDLTADSEKAVYFLRYLLIYAFPFSIYYVYRKSSWRALAIAMALYGPLLGLITIRATPAYILAAIAAISAIEGRWRSIPILLAGFLFHVSTALAVPAILVTLAFKKFGLVNIKSRYIFATFFILTSLYAVLGSLGIQSAVDFIGSFSYLSKYTVYIPEANSANVAEESGSVVIHYVFMGATVGLGLFLIYMANENQGVDKIFIAISLFLYVILFLLSSPVVSLRYSPFFVIPALARIDFSFKGGWSYFTGFLIFILSLIVFSINVNLAIL
;
A
#
# COMPACT_ATOMS: atom_id res chain seq x y z
N MET A 1 -42.56 20.69 -5.79
CA MET A 1 -41.32 20.69 -4.98
C MET A 1 -41.13 19.37 -4.24
N PHE A 2 -42.11 18.90 -3.47
CA PHE A 2 -42.06 17.64 -2.71
C PHE A 2 -41.87 16.35 -3.57
N GLU A 3 -42.45 16.30 -4.78
CA GLU A 3 -42.25 15.14 -5.67
C GLU A 3 -40.87 15.08 -6.30
N MET A 4 -40.27 16.23 -6.61
CA MET A 4 -38.90 16.32 -7.12
C MET A 4 -37.87 15.90 -6.06
N GLU A 5 -38.09 16.24 -4.79
CA GLU A 5 -37.27 15.74 -3.68
C GLU A 5 -37.39 14.23 -3.49
N LYS A 6 -38.61 13.66 -3.58
CA LYS A 6 -38.80 12.20 -3.53
C LYS A 6 -38.13 11.48 -4.70
N LEU A 7 -38.19 12.04 -5.92
CA LEU A 7 -37.52 11.49 -7.11
C LEU A 7 -35.99 11.54 -6.99
N ASN A 8 -35.45 12.67 -6.51
CA ASN A 8 -34.02 12.82 -6.26
C ASN A 8 -33.52 11.90 -5.13
N ALA A 9 -34.31 11.73 -4.06
CA ALA A 9 -34.01 10.80 -2.99
C ALA A 9 -34.01 9.34 -3.46
N ARG A 10 -34.99 8.95 -4.30
CA ARG A 10 -35.03 7.62 -4.92
C ARG A 10 -33.83 7.37 -5.83
N ARG A 11 -33.48 8.30 -6.72
CA ARG A 11 -32.29 8.19 -7.58
C ARG A 11 -31.01 8.05 -6.76
N SER A 12 -30.83 8.92 -5.76
CA SER A 12 -29.71 8.84 -4.80
C SER A 12 -29.61 7.48 -4.10
N PHE A 13 -30.74 6.87 -3.73
CA PHE A 13 -30.77 5.55 -3.09
C PHE A 13 -30.38 4.43 -4.07
N PHE A 14 -30.95 4.42 -5.27
CA PHE A 14 -30.61 3.44 -6.31
C PHE A 14 -29.13 3.52 -6.73
N ASP A 15 -28.59 4.72 -6.89
CA ASP A 15 -27.19 4.92 -7.28
C ASP A 15 -26.22 4.42 -6.20
N ARG A 16 -26.51 4.64 -4.91
CA ARG A 16 -25.70 4.11 -3.81
C ARG A 16 -25.74 2.59 -3.76
N ASN A 17 -26.93 1.99 -3.89
CA ASN A 17 -27.07 0.54 -3.90
C ASN A 17 -26.31 -0.10 -5.07
N LEU A 18 -26.36 0.49 -6.26
CA LEU A 18 -25.62 -0.01 -7.41
C LEU A 18 -24.10 0.08 -7.21
N ILE A 19 -23.61 1.17 -6.61
CA ILE A 19 -22.19 1.34 -6.28
C ILE A 19 -21.72 0.24 -5.30
N ASP A 20 -22.48 -0.01 -4.26
CA ASP A 20 -22.10 -1.00 -3.24
C ASP A 20 -22.21 -2.44 -3.77
N VAL A 21 -23.22 -2.74 -4.60
CA VAL A 21 -23.36 -4.03 -5.27
C VAL A 21 -22.15 -4.34 -6.17
N ASN A 22 -21.67 -3.36 -6.96
CA ASN A 22 -20.49 -3.55 -7.81
C ASN A 22 -19.21 -3.82 -7.01
N LYS A 23 -19.03 -3.15 -5.86
CA LYS A 23 -17.90 -3.43 -4.96
C LYS A 23 -17.98 -4.85 -4.41
N ILE A 24 -19.17 -5.28 -3.97
CA ILE A 24 -19.38 -6.63 -3.45
C ILE A 24 -19.05 -7.67 -4.53
N TYR A 25 -19.58 -7.52 -5.74
CA TYR A 25 -19.28 -8.44 -6.85
C TYR A 25 -17.78 -8.53 -7.15
N LEU A 26 -17.09 -7.39 -7.23
CA LEU A 26 -15.65 -7.35 -7.47
C LEU A 26 -14.87 -8.09 -6.38
N LEU A 27 -15.23 -7.85 -5.11
CA LEU A 27 -14.55 -8.46 -3.97
C LEU A 27 -14.84 -9.95 -3.87
N THR A 28 -16.08 -10.36 -4.09
CA THR A 28 -16.45 -11.79 -4.15
C THR A 28 -15.73 -12.50 -5.28
N ALA A 29 -15.65 -11.91 -6.48
CA ALA A 29 -14.93 -12.48 -7.60
C ALA A 29 -13.43 -12.63 -7.30
N ALA A 30 -12.81 -11.64 -6.67
CA ALA A 30 -11.41 -11.72 -6.25
C ALA A 30 -11.18 -12.79 -5.17
N THR A 31 -12.06 -12.89 -4.17
CA THR A 31 -12.00 -13.94 -3.16
C THR A 31 -12.13 -15.32 -3.78
N VAL A 32 -13.09 -15.53 -4.68
CA VAL A 32 -13.24 -16.81 -5.39
C VAL A 32 -11.97 -17.14 -6.18
N LEU A 33 -11.43 -16.17 -6.94
CA LEU A 33 -10.18 -16.36 -7.67
C LEU A 33 -9.03 -16.76 -6.73
N PHE A 34 -8.84 -16.06 -5.62
CA PHE A 34 -7.75 -16.33 -4.67
C PHE A 34 -7.94 -17.69 -3.97
N VAL A 35 -9.17 -18.07 -3.63
CA VAL A 35 -9.47 -19.42 -3.11
C VAL A 35 -9.13 -20.48 -4.16
N CYS A 36 -9.58 -20.31 -5.41
CA CYS A 36 -9.26 -21.25 -6.49
C CYS A 36 -7.75 -21.39 -6.70
N LEU A 37 -7.01 -20.28 -6.72
CA LEU A 37 -5.55 -20.31 -6.81
C LEU A 37 -4.94 -21.07 -5.63
N ASN A 38 -5.39 -20.82 -4.40
CA ASN A 38 -4.89 -21.48 -3.19
C ASN A 38 -5.24 -22.98 -3.10
N LEU A 39 -6.25 -23.43 -3.85
CA LEU A 39 -6.63 -24.84 -3.95
C LEU A 39 -5.86 -25.59 -5.04
N ILE A 40 -5.58 -24.92 -6.16
CA ILE A 40 -4.99 -25.56 -7.36
C ILE A 40 -3.45 -25.57 -7.29
N LYS A 41 -2.84 -24.56 -6.67
CA LYS A 41 -1.38 -24.42 -6.59
C LYS A 41 -0.82 -25.03 -5.31
N SER A 42 0.39 -25.59 -5.39
CA SER A 42 1.11 -26.02 -4.19
C SER A 42 1.41 -24.80 -3.33
N GLN A 43 1.44 -24.97 -2.00
CA GLN A 43 1.70 -23.84 -1.11
C GLN A 43 3.06 -23.22 -1.34
N ARG A 44 4.06 -24.03 -1.69
CA ARG A 44 5.42 -23.59 -1.99
C ARG A 44 5.53 -22.84 -3.32
N ASP A 45 4.57 -22.98 -4.23
CA ASP A 45 4.53 -22.22 -5.50
C ASP A 45 4.12 -20.75 -5.28
N PHE A 46 3.73 -20.38 -4.06
CA PHE A 46 3.44 -19.00 -3.74
C PHE A 46 4.68 -18.30 -3.21
N SER A 47 4.97 -17.12 -3.75
CA SER A 47 6.04 -16.24 -3.28
C SER A 47 6.02 -16.02 -1.77
N ASP A 48 7.22 -15.90 -1.20
CA ASP A 48 7.51 -15.76 0.23
C ASP A 48 7.11 -16.96 1.12
N THR A 49 6.53 -18.05 0.59
CA THR A 49 6.10 -19.19 1.42
C THR A 49 7.25 -19.79 2.21
N ASP A 50 8.36 -20.15 1.56
CA ASP A 50 9.52 -20.72 2.26
C ASP A 50 10.11 -19.75 3.29
N THR A 51 10.05 -18.44 3.00
CA THR A 51 10.44 -17.40 3.96
C THR A 51 9.52 -17.44 5.18
N TYR A 52 8.21 -17.64 5.01
CA TYR A 52 7.29 -17.80 6.14
C TYR A 52 7.49 -19.10 6.89
N LEU A 53 7.76 -20.23 6.22
CA LEU A 53 8.05 -21.50 6.87
C LEU A 53 9.27 -21.36 7.79
N PHE A 54 10.39 -20.88 7.22
CA PHE A 54 11.61 -20.61 7.97
C PHE A 54 11.36 -19.63 9.12
N TYR A 55 10.63 -18.54 8.85
CA TYR A 55 10.36 -17.52 9.85
C TYR A 55 9.53 -18.06 11.01
N ILE A 56 8.45 -18.81 10.75
CA ILE A 56 7.61 -19.43 11.77
C ILE A 56 8.43 -20.39 12.62
N ASP A 57 9.22 -21.27 12.00
CA ASP A 57 10.08 -22.21 12.74
C ASP A 57 11.12 -21.46 13.58
N SER A 58 11.73 -20.41 13.04
CA SER A 58 12.72 -19.59 13.75
C SER A 58 12.15 -18.95 15.01
N ILE A 59 10.95 -18.36 14.94
CA ILE A 59 10.32 -17.70 16.10
C ILE A 59 9.67 -18.69 17.05
N TYR A 60 9.37 -19.91 16.58
CA TYR A 60 8.77 -20.95 17.39
C TYR A 60 9.82 -21.69 18.22
N PHE A 61 10.87 -22.21 17.58
CA PHE A 61 11.90 -23.03 18.24
C PHE A 61 13.08 -22.23 18.80
N PHE A 62 13.45 -21.12 18.16
CA PHE A 62 14.69 -20.37 18.46
C PHE A 62 14.44 -18.93 18.90
N ARG A 63 13.33 -18.73 19.61
CA ARG A 63 12.86 -17.41 20.04
C ARG A 63 13.88 -16.70 20.94
N THR A 64 14.34 -15.54 20.51
CA THR A 64 15.16 -14.65 21.36
C THR A 64 14.31 -13.99 22.45
N SER A 65 14.92 -13.53 23.54
CA SER A 65 14.19 -12.88 24.66
C SER A 65 13.46 -11.59 24.27
N ASP A 66 13.84 -10.97 23.16
CA ASP A 66 13.32 -9.72 22.63
C ASP A 66 12.45 -9.88 21.39
N TRP A 67 12.04 -11.12 21.07
CA TRP A 67 11.21 -11.46 19.90
C TRP A 67 9.94 -10.60 19.79
N TRP A 68 9.38 -10.14 20.92
CA TRP A 68 8.16 -9.35 21.01
C TRP A 68 8.37 -7.84 20.76
N ARG A 69 9.61 -7.35 20.67
CA ARG A 69 9.88 -5.91 20.50
C ARG A 69 9.35 -5.35 19.17
N PHE A 70 9.27 -6.19 18.14
CA PHE A 70 8.82 -5.80 16.81
C PHE A 70 7.82 -6.81 16.27
N GLU A 71 6.78 -6.31 15.58
CA GLU A 71 5.83 -7.16 14.85
C GLU A 71 5.18 -8.21 15.78
N SER A 72 4.93 -7.83 17.03
CA SER A 72 4.51 -8.74 18.11
C SER A 72 3.21 -9.45 17.82
N LEU A 73 2.23 -8.77 17.21
CA LEU A 73 0.94 -9.38 16.88
C LEU A 73 1.06 -10.37 15.73
N SER A 74 1.84 -10.05 14.70
CA SER A 74 2.01 -10.99 13.58
C SER A 74 2.80 -12.23 14.00
N LYS A 75 3.85 -12.06 14.81
CA LYS A 75 4.58 -13.17 15.43
C LYS A 75 3.68 -14.00 16.34
N ALA A 76 2.91 -13.37 17.23
CA ALA A 76 1.99 -14.08 18.11
C ALA A 76 0.96 -14.90 17.33
N LEU A 77 0.37 -14.32 16.27
CA LEU A 77 -0.53 -15.04 15.35
C LEU A 77 0.15 -16.26 14.73
N MET A 78 1.34 -16.08 14.18
CA MET A 78 2.12 -17.17 13.58
C MET A 78 2.41 -18.31 14.57
N ILE A 79 2.79 -17.97 15.80
CA ILE A 79 3.01 -18.95 16.88
C ILE A 79 1.73 -19.69 17.21
N VAL A 80 0.61 -18.97 17.40
CA VAL A 80 -0.69 -19.57 17.70
C VAL A 80 -1.13 -20.53 16.59
N PHE A 81 -1.00 -20.13 15.32
CA PHE A 81 -1.34 -21.02 14.20
C PHE A 81 -0.39 -22.21 14.09
N ARG A 82 0.89 -22.02 14.41
CA ARG A 82 1.88 -23.10 14.46
C ARG A 82 1.58 -24.12 15.57
N ASP A 83 1.14 -23.65 16.74
CA ASP A 83 0.68 -24.51 17.84
C ASP A 83 -0.58 -25.28 17.45
N LEU A 84 -1.58 -24.60 16.88
CA LEU A 84 -2.86 -25.20 16.50
C LEU A 84 -2.74 -26.27 15.42
N THR A 85 -1.81 -26.11 14.48
CA THR A 85 -1.67 -27.00 13.33
C THR A 85 -0.59 -28.06 13.51
N ALA A 86 0.27 -27.91 14.52
CA ALA A 86 1.47 -28.70 14.75
C ALA A 86 2.46 -28.77 13.56
N ASP A 87 2.26 -27.97 12.52
CA ASP A 87 3.03 -27.99 11.28
C ASP A 87 3.11 -26.59 10.64
N SER A 88 4.30 -26.16 10.22
CA SER A 88 4.52 -24.81 9.70
C SER A 88 3.86 -24.59 8.35
N GLU A 89 3.81 -25.61 7.49
CA GLU A 89 3.20 -25.52 6.18
C GLU A 89 1.68 -25.38 6.30
N LYS A 90 1.05 -26.16 7.17
CA LYS A 90 -0.37 -26.00 7.52
C LYS A 90 -0.64 -24.64 8.15
N ALA A 91 0.22 -24.16 9.06
CA ALA A 91 0.06 -22.82 9.65
C ALA A 91 0.03 -21.71 8.59
N VAL A 92 0.97 -21.74 7.62
CA VAL A 92 1.00 -20.80 6.50
C VAL A 92 -0.27 -20.91 5.66
N TYR A 93 -0.72 -22.13 5.37
CA TYR A 93 -1.94 -22.38 4.60
C TYR A 93 -3.18 -21.75 5.26
N PHE A 94 -3.37 -21.97 6.56
CA PHE A 94 -4.48 -21.39 7.32
C PHE A 94 -4.40 -19.87 7.38
N LEU A 95 -3.21 -19.31 7.62
CA LEU A 95 -2.99 -17.87 7.63
C LEU A 95 -3.31 -17.21 6.28
N ARG A 96 -2.97 -17.88 5.17
CA ARG A 96 -3.31 -17.40 3.81
C ARG A 96 -4.82 -17.38 3.59
N TYR A 97 -5.54 -18.44 3.97
CA TYR A 97 -7.02 -18.40 3.89
C TYR A 97 -7.64 -17.32 4.76
N LEU A 98 -7.16 -17.18 6.01
CA LEU A 98 -7.65 -16.13 6.89
C LEU A 98 -7.53 -14.76 6.22
N LEU A 99 -6.43 -14.50 5.51
CA LEU A 99 -6.24 -13.27 4.76
C LEU A 99 -7.13 -13.15 3.53
N ILE A 100 -7.26 -14.21 2.73
CA ILE A 100 -8.16 -14.24 1.56
C ILE A 100 -9.59 -13.85 1.96
N TYR A 101 -10.04 -14.25 3.16
CA TYR A 101 -11.35 -13.88 3.69
C TYR A 101 -11.37 -12.53 4.42
N ALA A 102 -10.37 -12.18 5.21
CA ALA A 102 -10.35 -10.92 5.96
C ALA A 102 -10.09 -9.68 5.07
N PHE A 103 -9.32 -9.85 4.00
CA PHE A 103 -8.98 -8.83 3.02
C PHE A 103 -10.20 -8.15 2.36
N PRO A 104 -11.17 -8.87 1.76
CA PRO A 104 -12.33 -8.25 1.11
C PRO A 104 -13.17 -7.40 2.07
N PHE A 105 -13.40 -7.85 3.32
CA PHE A 105 -14.11 -7.03 4.31
C PHE A 105 -13.34 -5.76 4.68
N SER A 106 -12.03 -5.90 4.86
CA SER A 106 -11.15 -4.80 5.22
C SER A 106 -11.06 -3.75 4.11
N ILE A 107 -10.87 -4.18 2.87
CA ILE A 107 -10.77 -3.27 1.72
C ILE A 107 -12.13 -2.66 1.39
N TYR A 108 -13.24 -3.39 1.57
CA TYR A 108 -14.58 -2.81 1.48
C TYR A 108 -14.74 -1.65 2.47
N TYR A 109 -14.33 -1.83 3.73
CA TYR A 109 -14.40 -0.77 4.73
C TYR A 109 -13.59 0.46 4.32
N VAL A 110 -12.39 0.28 3.77
CA VAL A 110 -11.54 1.38 3.26
C VAL A 110 -12.24 2.13 2.11
N TYR A 111 -12.86 1.42 1.17
CA TYR A 111 -13.49 1.99 -0.03
C TYR A 111 -15.01 2.23 0.11
N ARG A 112 -15.58 2.15 1.31
CA ARG A 112 -17.04 2.24 1.52
C ARG A 112 -17.64 3.54 1.00
N LYS A 113 -16.89 4.65 1.06
CA LYS A 113 -17.32 5.97 0.58
C LYS A 113 -16.84 6.31 -0.83
N SER A 114 -16.05 5.43 -1.45
CA SER A 114 -15.36 5.68 -2.72
C SER A 114 -16.13 5.07 -3.89
N SER A 115 -15.72 5.38 -5.12
CA SER A 115 -16.25 4.70 -6.30
C SER A 115 -15.76 3.25 -6.39
N TRP A 116 -16.57 2.35 -6.95
CA TRP A 116 -16.15 0.97 -7.21
C TRP A 116 -14.97 0.90 -8.20
N ARG A 117 -14.81 1.92 -9.06
CA ARG A 117 -13.69 2.03 -10.01
C ARG A 117 -12.36 2.22 -9.28
N ALA A 118 -12.34 3.06 -8.24
CA ALA A 118 -11.16 3.24 -7.41
C ALA A 118 -10.76 1.93 -6.71
N LEU A 119 -11.76 1.18 -6.22
CA LEU A 119 -11.54 -0.15 -5.66
C LEU A 119 -10.99 -1.13 -6.71
N ALA A 120 -11.53 -1.13 -7.93
CA ALA A 120 -11.03 -1.98 -9.02
C ALA A 120 -9.56 -1.72 -9.35
N ILE A 121 -9.15 -0.44 -9.43
CA ILE A 121 -7.74 -0.06 -9.64
C ILE A 121 -6.88 -0.55 -8.46
N ALA A 122 -7.31 -0.35 -7.22
CA ALA A 122 -6.57 -0.80 -6.05
C ALA A 122 -6.43 -2.33 -5.98
N MET A 123 -7.50 -3.06 -6.33
CA MET A 123 -7.52 -4.51 -6.42
C MET A 123 -6.59 -5.03 -7.52
N ALA A 124 -6.56 -4.35 -8.67
CA ALA A 124 -5.64 -4.68 -9.75
C ALA A 124 -4.18 -4.44 -9.33
N LEU A 125 -3.89 -3.31 -8.67
CA LEU A 125 -2.52 -2.97 -8.27
C LEU A 125 -1.99 -3.82 -7.11
N TYR A 126 -2.83 -4.12 -6.10
CA TYR A 126 -2.35 -4.69 -4.84
C TYR A 126 -3.14 -5.90 -4.35
N GLY A 127 -4.25 -6.26 -4.99
CA GLY A 127 -5.09 -7.39 -4.59
C GLY A 127 -4.31 -8.70 -4.44
N PRO A 128 -3.54 -9.15 -5.45
CA PRO A 128 -2.74 -10.38 -5.33
C PRO A 128 -1.68 -10.29 -4.23
N LEU A 129 -1.01 -9.15 -4.11
CA LEU A 129 0.03 -8.93 -3.09
C LEU A 129 -0.55 -9.04 -1.66
N LEU A 130 -1.71 -8.42 -1.44
CA LEU A 130 -2.38 -8.37 -0.13
C LEU A 130 -3.19 -9.65 0.17
N GLY A 131 -3.71 -10.31 -0.85
CA GLY A 131 -4.53 -11.51 -0.69
C GLY A 131 -3.74 -12.80 -0.58
N LEU A 132 -2.56 -12.89 -1.21
CA LEU A 132 -1.85 -14.17 -1.41
C LEU A 132 -0.42 -14.18 -0.88
N ILE A 133 0.33 -13.07 -1.03
CA ILE A 133 1.78 -13.04 -0.77
C ILE A 133 2.08 -12.53 0.65
N THR A 134 1.59 -11.35 1.01
CA THR A 134 2.13 -10.60 2.16
C THR A 134 1.42 -10.93 3.48
N ILE A 135 1.54 -12.18 3.93
CA ILE A 135 0.82 -12.69 5.11
C ILE A 135 1.05 -11.83 6.36
N ARG A 136 2.31 -11.45 6.59
CA ARG A 136 2.70 -10.63 7.76
C ARG A 136 2.30 -9.15 7.62
N ALA A 137 2.35 -8.61 6.40
CA ALA A 137 2.26 -7.16 6.17
C ALA A 137 0.86 -6.67 5.76
N THR A 138 -0.02 -7.53 5.28
CA THR A 138 -1.37 -7.15 4.85
C THR A 138 -2.18 -6.41 5.94
N PRO A 139 -2.23 -6.90 7.20
CA PRO A 139 -2.95 -6.18 8.25
C PRO A 139 -2.38 -4.78 8.50
N ALA A 140 -1.05 -4.64 8.43
CA ALA A 140 -0.36 -3.36 8.55
C ALA A 140 -0.74 -2.39 7.41
N TYR A 141 -0.79 -2.85 6.17
CA TYR A 141 -1.21 -2.04 5.02
C TYR A 141 -2.64 -1.52 5.18
N ILE A 142 -3.57 -2.38 5.59
CA ILE A 142 -4.96 -2.01 5.84
C ILE A 142 -5.08 -1.00 6.99
N LEU A 143 -4.43 -1.26 8.12
CA LEU A 143 -4.48 -0.38 9.29
C LEU A 143 -3.87 0.98 8.99
N ALA A 144 -2.74 1.02 8.27
CA ALA A 144 -2.13 2.26 7.82
C ALA A 144 -3.03 3.04 6.86
N ALA A 145 -3.75 2.37 5.93
CA ALA A 145 -4.72 3.02 5.06
C ALA A 145 -5.89 3.64 5.87
N ILE A 146 -6.41 2.91 6.87
CA ILE A 146 -7.47 3.41 7.77
C ILE A 146 -6.96 4.58 8.62
N ALA A 147 -5.71 4.51 9.09
CA ALA A 147 -5.06 5.58 9.84
C ALA A 147 -4.89 6.84 8.98
N ALA A 148 -4.40 6.69 7.74
CA ALA A 148 -4.26 7.78 6.79
C ALA A 148 -5.61 8.45 6.48
N ILE A 149 -6.65 7.67 6.17
CA ILE A 149 -8.01 8.19 5.96
C ILE A 149 -8.51 8.94 7.22
N SER A 150 -8.31 8.37 8.40
CA SER A 150 -8.69 9.03 9.66
C SER A 150 -7.92 10.32 9.90
N ALA A 151 -6.64 10.39 9.52
CA ALA A 151 -5.80 11.57 9.64
C ALA A 151 -6.22 12.69 8.67
N ILE A 152 -6.55 12.33 7.41
CA ILE A 152 -7.11 13.25 6.41
C ILE A 152 -8.45 13.83 6.91
N GLU A 153 -9.26 13.01 7.59
CA GLU A 153 -10.48 13.44 8.26
C GLU A 153 -10.24 14.25 9.56
N GLY A 154 -8.98 14.45 9.98
CA GLY A 154 -8.61 15.22 11.17
C GLY A 154 -8.81 14.50 12.50
N ARG A 155 -8.91 13.17 12.48
CA ARG A 155 -9.20 12.37 13.67
C ARG A 155 -7.92 11.83 14.27
N TRP A 156 -7.60 12.26 15.49
CA TRP A 156 -6.44 11.77 16.27
C TRP A 156 -6.41 10.27 16.51
N ARG A 157 -7.56 9.59 16.39
CA ARG A 157 -7.64 8.12 16.41
C ARG A 157 -6.77 7.46 15.32
N SER A 158 -6.29 8.19 14.33
CA SER A 158 -5.30 7.69 13.36
C SER A 158 -4.02 7.20 14.03
N ILE A 159 -3.58 7.83 15.14
CA ILE A 159 -2.35 7.45 15.85
C ILE A 159 -2.44 6.06 16.47
N PRO A 160 -3.43 5.72 17.32
CA PRO A 160 -3.53 4.36 17.85
C PRO A 160 -3.76 3.30 16.76
N ILE A 161 -4.45 3.63 15.67
CA ILE A 161 -4.61 2.71 14.52
C ILE A 161 -3.27 2.46 13.82
N LEU A 162 -2.46 3.51 13.65
CA LEU A 162 -1.12 3.40 13.07
C LEU A 162 -0.20 2.56 13.95
N LEU A 163 -0.24 2.77 15.27
CA LEU A 163 0.51 1.99 16.25
C LEU A 163 0.07 0.52 16.22
N ALA A 164 -1.22 0.23 16.09
CA ALA A 164 -1.71 -1.13 15.91
C ALA A 164 -1.13 -1.78 14.63
N GLY A 165 -1.03 -1.03 13.53
CA GLY A 165 -0.36 -1.50 12.30
C GLY A 165 1.11 -1.84 12.51
N PHE A 166 1.83 -1.05 13.32
CA PHE A 166 3.24 -1.32 13.68
C PHE A 166 3.42 -2.66 14.40
N LEU A 167 2.42 -3.09 15.19
CA LEU A 167 2.44 -4.40 15.85
C LEU A 167 2.32 -5.57 14.86
N PHE A 168 1.84 -5.34 13.64
CA PHE A 168 1.82 -6.36 12.58
C PHE A 168 3.07 -6.30 11.71
N HIS A 169 3.45 -5.09 11.27
CA HIS A 169 4.61 -4.91 10.42
C HIS A 169 5.27 -3.54 10.63
N VAL A 170 6.59 -3.53 10.81
CA VAL A 170 7.34 -2.33 11.17
C VAL A 170 7.33 -1.27 10.06
N SER A 171 7.16 -1.67 8.81
CA SER A 171 7.12 -0.74 7.65
C SER A 171 5.97 0.27 7.74
N THR A 172 4.98 0.02 8.60
CA THR A 172 3.95 1.00 8.97
C THR A 172 4.55 2.32 9.50
N ALA A 173 5.73 2.28 10.11
CA ALA A 173 6.44 3.47 10.57
C ALA A 173 6.75 4.45 9.43
N LEU A 174 6.91 3.96 8.20
CA LEU A 174 7.16 4.82 7.04
C LEU A 174 5.97 5.75 6.74
N ALA A 175 4.76 5.40 7.17
CA ALA A 175 3.57 6.26 7.00
C ALA A 175 3.49 7.37 8.08
N VAL A 176 4.29 7.30 9.15
CA VAL A 176 4.25 8.27 10.26
C VAL A 176 4.44 9.72 9.80
N PRO A 177 5.45 10.07 8.99
CA PRO A 177 5.66 11.46 8.60
C PRO A 177 4.46 12.02 7.81
N ALA A 178 3.95 11.25 6.83
CA ALA A 178 2.79 11.66 6.05
C ALA A 178 1.54 11.85 6.93
N ILE A 179 1.28 10.94 7.88
CA ILE A 179 0.14 11.01 8.78
C ILE A 179 0.22 12.18 9.76
N LEU A 180 1.39 12.41 10.37
CA LEU A 180 1.60 13.51 11.32
C LEU A 180 1.46 14.88 10.63
N VAL A 181 2.08 15.05 9.46
CA VAL A 181 1.96 16.30 8.70
C VAL A 181 0.50 16.51 8.26
N THR A 182 -0.19 15.46 7.81
CA THR A 182 -1.62 15.54 7.45
C THR A 182 -2.47 16.02 8.63
N LEU A 183 -2.26 15.47 9.82
CA LEU A 183 -2.95 15.89 11.05
C LEU A 183 -2.66 17.36 11.39
N ALA A 184 -1.39 17.77 11.29
CA ALA A 184 -0.98 19.15 11.56
C ALA A 184 -1.69 20.11 10.60
N PHE A 185 -1.62 19.86 9.28
CA PHE A 185 -2.24 20.71 8.27
C PHE A 185 -3.77 20.77 8.42
N LYS A 186 -4.40 19.65 8.77
CA LYS A 186 -5.84 19.61 9.05
C LYS A 186 -6.20 20.45 10.27
N LYS A 187 -5.39 20.41 11.33
CA LYS A 187 -5.56 21.23 12.54
C LYS A 187 -5.42 22.73 12.26
N PHE A 188 -4.49 23.12 11.38
CA PHE A 188 -4.27 24.51 11.00
C PHE A 188 -5.24 25.04 9.92
N GLY A 189 -6.24 24.26 9.50
CA GLY A 189 -7.28 24.73 8.58
C GLY A 189 -6.80 24.93 7.13
N LEU A 190 -5.69 24.31 6.74
CA LEU A 190 -5.17 24.39 5.37
C LEU A 190 -5.97 23.45 4.45
N VAL A 191 -7.17 23.89 4.06
CA VAL A 191 -8.12 23.09 3.26
C VAL A 191 -7.94 23.29 1.76
N ASN A 192 -7.54 24.49 1.33
CA ASN A 192 -7.48 24.88 -0.08
C ASN A 192 -6.03 25.03 -0.55
N ILE A 193 -5.52 24.02 -1.26
CA ILE A 193 -4.15 24.06 -1.81
C ILE A 193 -4.22 23.80 -3.31
N LYS A 194 -3.73 24.77 -4.07
CA LYS A 194 -3.67 24.67 -5.53
C LYS A 194 -2.60 23.66 -5.93
N SER A 195 -2.94 22.77 -6.86
CA SER A 195 -2.03 21.69 -7.30
C SER A 195 -0.71 22.23 -7.87
N ARG A 196 -0.71 23.44 -8.47
CA ARG A 196 0.50 24.10 -8.97
C ARG A 196 1.58 24.30 -7.90
N TYR A 197 1.19 24.62 -6.66
CA TYR A 197 2.14 24.80 -5.57
C TYR A 197 2.73 23.47 -5.12
N ILE A 198 1.91 22.41 -5.14
CA ILE A 198 2.34 21.05 -4.81
C ILE A 198 3.33 20.53 -5.85
N PHE A 199 3.04 20.74 -7.14
CA PHE A 199 3.96 20.37 -8.22
C PHE A 199 5.27 21.16 -8.16
N ALA A 200 5.20 22.48 -7.93
CA ALA A 200 6.39 23.30 -7.77
C ALA A 200 7.24 22.83 -6.58
N THR A 201 6.64 22.62 -5.41
CA THR A 201 7.34 22.13 -4.22
C THR A 201 7.90 20.72 -4.42
N PHE A 202 7.13 19.80 -5.02
CA PHE A 202 7.59 18.44 -5.32
C PHE A 202 8.79 18.46 -6.27
N PHE A 203 8.73 19.26 -7.35
CA PHE A 203 9.82 19.40 -8.31
C PHE A 203 11.06 20.03 -7.68
N ILE A 204 10.89 21.10 -6.88
CA ILE A 204 11.99 21.75 -6.16
C ILE A 204 12.64 20.77 -5.18
N LEU A 205 11.85 20.08 -4.36
CA LEU A 205 12.38 19.13 -3.38
C LEU A 205 13.07 17.95 -4.07
N THR A 206 12.49 17.40 -5.13
CA THR A 206 13.11 16.29 -5.88
C THR A 206 14.38 16.74 -6.60
N SER A 207 14.43 17.97 -7.13
CA SER A 207 15.62 18.52 -7.80
C SER A 207 16.72 18.87 -6.81
N LEU A 208 16.39 19.58 -5.72
CA LEU A 208 17.32 19.82 -4.61
C LEU A 208 17.86 18.51 -4.07
N TYR A 209 17.00 17.50 -3.98
CA TYR A 209 17.38 16.18 -3.52
C TYR A 209 18.25 15.42 -4.53
N ALA A 210 18.01 15.51 -5.84
CA ALA A 210 18.92 14.94 -6.83
C ALA A 210 20.33 15.58 -6.75
N VAL A 211 20.39 16.89 -6.52
CA VAL A 211 21.64 17.65 -6.38
C VAL A 211 22.35 17.34 -5.04
N LEU A 212 21.63 17.33 -3.91
CA LEU A 212 22.22 17.07 -2.59
C LEU A 212 22.46 15.57 -2.32
N GLY A 213 21.56 14.72 -2.81
CA GLY A 213 21.62 13.27 -2.67
C GLY A 213 22.83 12.67 -3.38
N SER A 214 23.20 13.18 -4.56
CA SER A 214 24.44 12.79 -5.25
C SER A 214 25.73 13.10 -4.47
N LEU A 215 25.67 13.96 -3.44
CA LEU A 215 26.80 14.34 -2.60
C LEU A 215 26.77 13.70 -1.20
N GLY A 216 25.69 12.99 -0.83
CA GLY A 216 25.42 12.59 0.56
C GLY A 216 24.83 11.19 0.76
N ILE A 217 24.88 10.31 -0.25
CA ILE A 217 24.32 8.94 -0.20
C ILE A 217 24.79 8.21 1.06
N GLN A 218 26.09 8.27 1.38
CA GLN A 218 26.65 7.59 2.55
C GLN A 218 26.02 8.07 3.86
N SER A 219 25.84 9.38 4.06
CA SER A 219 25.23 9.92 5.28
C SER A 219 23.76 9.52 5.43
N ALA A 220 23.04 9.33 4.32
CA ALA A 220 21.66 8.86 4.36
C ALA A 220 21.58 7.35 4.64
N VAL A 221 22.50 6.55 4.10
CA VAL A 221 22.68 5.14 4.44
C VAL A 221 23.04 4.98 5.92
N ASP A 222 23.95 5.80 6.45
CA ASP A 222 24.36 5.80 7.85
C ASP A 222 23.20 6.22 8.78
N PHE A 223 22.41 7.24 8.38
CA PHE A 223 21.22 7.64 9.12
C PHE A 223 20.15 6.54 9.14
N ILE A 224 19.89 5.88 8.01
CA ILE A 224 18.95 4.76 7.92
C ILE A 224 19.47 3.56 8.73
N GLY A 225 20.76 3.23 8.61
CA GLY A 225 21.44 2.17 9.35
C GLY A 225 21.48 2.42 10.86
N SER A 226 21.46 3.69 11.31
CA SER A 226 21.38 4.05 12.73
C SER A 226 20.06 3.62 13.40
N PHE A 227 19.02 3.37 12.61
CA PHE A 227 17.78 2.79 13.08
C PHE A 227 17.84 1.26 12.96
N SER A 228 17.96 0.55 14.09
CA SER A 228 18.08 -0.93 14.12
C SER A 228 16.95 -1.69 13.42
N TYR A 229 15.84 -1.01 13.08
CA TYR A 229 14.69 -1.58 12.38
C TYR A 229 14.69 -1.31 10.87
N LEU A 230 15.38 -0.27 10.39
CA LEU A 230 15.58 -0.01 8.96
C LEU A 230 16.84 -0.72 8.43
N SER A 231 17.75 -1.13 9.32
CA SER A 231 18.92 -1.93 8.96
C SER A 231 18.55 -3.23 8.23
N LYS A 232 17.39 -3.84 8.49
CA LYS A 232 16.92 -5.02 7.71
C LYS A 232 16.69 -4.73 6.22
N TYR A 233 16.60 -3.44 5.86
CA TYR A 233 16.42 -2.99 4.49
C TYR A 233 17.72 -2.48 3.85
N THR A 234 18.81 -2.34 4.61
CA THR A 234 20.11 -1.91 4.04
C THR A 234 20.71 -2.99 3.14
N VAL A 235 20.35 -4.26 3.33
CA VAL A 235 20.71 -5.39 2.46
C VAL A 235 20.21 -5.20 1.02
N TYR A 236 19.24 -4.31 0.79
CA TYR A 236 18.69 -4.04 -0.54
C TYR A 236 19.22 -2.73 -1.17
N ILE A 237 20.23 -2.08 -0.57
CA ILE A 237 20.89 -0.89 -1.13
C ILE A 237 21.80 -1.34 -2.29
N PRO A 238 21.52 -0.92 -3.53
CA PRO A 238 22.28 -1.36 -4.70
C PRO A 238 23.76 -1.07 -4.61
N GLU A 239 24.16 0.07 -4.02
CA GLU A 239 25.58 0.41 -3.86
C GLU A 239 26.31 -0.50 -2.85
N ALA A 240 25.61 -1.05 -1.85
CA ALA A 240 26.20 -1.96 -0.85
C ALA A 240 26.45 -3.38 -1.40
N ASN A 241 25.76 -3.77 -2.48
CA ASN A 241 25.88 -5.09 -3.12
C ASN A 241 26.52 -5.04 -4.51
N SER A 242 27.23 -3.95 -4.84
CA SER A 242 27.83 -3.68 -6.16
C SER A 242 28.80 -4.76 -6.69
N ALA A 243 29.13 -5.78 -5.89
CA ALA A 243 29.85 -6.98 -6.34
C ALA A 243 28.96 -8.07 -6.99
N ASN A 244 27.64 -8.09 -6.76
CA ASN A 244 26.75 -9.19 -7.19
C ASN A 244 25.66 -8.79 -8.22
N VAL A 245 25.61 -7.54 -8.67
CA VAL A 245 24.48 -7.00 -9.49
C VAL A 245 24.61 -7.32 -11.00
N ALA A 246 25.70 -7.97 -11.43
CA ALA A 246 25.94 -8.21 -12.86
C ALA A 246 25.05 -9.29 -13.53
N GLU A 247 24.32 -10.12 -12.77
CA GLU A 247 23.50 -11.21 -13.34
C GLU A 247 21.97 -10.96 -13.40
N GLU A 248 21.42 -9.87 -12.83
CA GLU A 248 19.96 -9.63 -12.77
C GLU A 248 19.45 -8.41 -13.56
N SER A 249 19.92 -8.20 -14.79
CA SER A 249 19.53 -7.05 -15.62
C SER A 249 18.00 -6.92 -15.88
N GLY A 250 17.25 -8.02 -15.82
CA GLY A 250 15.78 -8.01 -15.97
C GLY A 250 14.99 -7.52 -14.74
N SER A 251 15.53 -7.71 -13.53
CA SER A 251 14.89 -7.34 -12.26
C SER A 251 14.81 -5.82 -12.08
N VAL A 252 15.86 -5.12 -12.49
CA VAL A 252 16.01 -3.66 -12.31
C VAL A 252 15.02 -2.87 -13.17
N VAL A 253 14.82 -3.26 -14.44
CA VAL A 253 13.90 -2.55 -15.37
C VAL A 253 12.48 -2.56 -14.84
N ILE A 254 12.01 -3.70 -14.32
CA ILE A 254 10.67 -3.85 -13.76
C ILE A 254 10.48 -2.88 -12.59
N HIS A 255 11.46 -2.76 -11.71
CA HIS A 255 11.44 -1.82 -10.59
C HIS A 255 11.30 -0.34 -11.03
N TYR A 256 12.03 0.08 -12.07
CA TYR A 256 11.89 1.44 -12.62
C TYR A 256 10.54 1.67 -13.31
N VAL A 257 9.98 0.66 -13.99
CA VAL A 257 8.63 0.74 -14.57
C VAL A 257 7.59 0.93 -13.47
N PHE A 258 7.69 0.17 -12.37
CA PHE A 258 6.82 0.34 -11.22
C PHE A 258 6.99 1.71 -10.55
N MET A 259 8.22 2.23 -10.47
CA MET A 259 8.49 3.59 -9.98
C MET A 259 7.77 4.61 -10.84
N GLY A 260 7.96 4.57 -12.16
CA GLY A 260 7.30 5.47 -13.11
C GLY A 260 5.78 5.39 -13.02
N ALA A 261 5.21 4.18 -12.93
CA ALA A 261 3.78 3.98 -12.77
C ALA A 261 3.24 4.54 -11.43
N THR A 262 3.96 4.32 -10.33
CA THR A 262 3.56 4.78 -8.99
C THR A 262 3.66 6.31 -8.88
N VAL A 263 4.73 6.89 -9.41
CA VAL A 263 4.93 8.35 -9.48
C VAL A 263 3.88 8.99 -10.38
N GLY A 264 3.67 8.44 -11.58
CA GLY A 264 2.66 8.89 -12.54
C GLY A 264 1.25 8.84 -11.94
N LEU A 265 0.91 7.75 -11.26
CA LEU A 265 -0.35 7.64 -10.54
C LEU A 265 -0.45 8.70 -9.43
N GLY A 266 0.55 8.83 -8.56
CA GLY A 266 0.51 9.83 -7.47
C GLY A 266 0.34 11.28 -7.97
N LEU A 267 1.04 11.66 -9.03
CA LEU A 267 0.89 12.98 -9.66
C LEU A 267 -0.48 13.15 -10.30
N PHE A 268 -1.00 12.12 -10.98
CA PHE A 268 -2.35 12.12 -11.53
C PHE A 268 -3.41 12.28 -10.44
N LEU A 269 -3.24 11.60 -9.31
CA LEU A 269 -4.11 11.71 -8.14
C LEU A 269 -4.13 13.14 -7.57
N ILE A 270 -2.97 13.79 -7.45
CA ILE A 270 -2.87 15.20 -7.02
C ILE A 270 -3.55 16.14 -8.02
N TYR A 271 -3.41 15.87 -9.32
CA TYR A 271 -4.05 16.66 -10.39
C TYR A 271 -5.57 16.54 -10.35
N MET A 272 -6.10 15.32 -10.18
CA MET A 272 -7.53 15.04 -10.17
C MET A 272 -8.24 15.48 -8.88
N ALA A 273 -7.52 15.58 -7.78
CA ALA A 273 -8.09 16.01 -6.51
C ALA A 273 -8.64 17.44 -6.59
N ASN A 274 -9.86 17.64 -6.07
CA ASN A 274 -10.52 18.94 -6.05
C ASN A 274 -9.75 19.97 -5.20
N GLU A 275 -10.00 21.26 -5.41
CA GLU A 275 -9.28 22.32 -4.68
C GLU A 275 -9.51 22.27 -3.17
N ASN A 276 -10.69 21.84 -2.73
CA ASN A 276 -11.07 21.65 -1.32
C ASN A 276 -10.48 20.37 -0.69
N GLN A 277 -9.72 19.57 -1.45
CA GLN A 277 -9.00 18.38 -0.98
C GLN A 277 -7.50 18.67 -0.78
N GLY A 278 -7.15 19.88 -0.30
CA GLY A 278 -5.76 20.28 -0.11
C GLY A 278 -4.97 19.34 0.81
N VAL A 279 -5.60 18.86 1.90
CA VAL A 279 -4.99 17.92 2.85
C VAL A 279 -4.72 16.56 2.19
N ASP A 280 -5.65 16.03 1.40
CA ASP A 280 -5.47 14.79 0.65
C ASP A 280 -4.29 14.92 -0.33
N LYS A 281 -4.15 16.06 -1.02
CA LYS A 281 -3.02 16.31 -1.93
C LYS A 281 -1.67 16.37 -1.22
N ILE A 282 -1.60 16.99 -0.04
CA ILE A 282 -0.37 17.02 0.77
C ILE A 282 0.03 15.62 1.20
N PHE A 283 -0.93 14.83 1.70
CA PHE A 283 -0.69 13.45 2.09
C PHE A 283 -0.05 12.67 0.94
N ILE A 284 -0.60 12.80 -0.27
CA ILE A 284 -0.07 12.13 -1.46
C ILE A 284 1.31 12.68 -1.82
N ALA A 285 1.51 14.00 -1.81
CA ALA A 285 2.78 14.61 -2.18
C ALA A 285 3.94 14.21 -1.25
N ILE A 286 3.71 14.24 0.06
CA ILE A 286 4.71 13.79 1.05
C ILE A 286 4.99 12.31 0.88
N SER A 287 3.95 11.50 0.69
CA SER A 287 4.13 10.07 0.49
C SER A 287 4.87 9.77 -0.81
N LEU A 288 4.57 10.49 -1.88
CA LEU A 288 5.26 10.33 -3.16
C LEU A 288 6.73 10.75 -3.06
N PHE A 289 7.03 11.82 -2.32
CA PHE A 289 8.39 12.24 -2.05
C PHE A 289 9.16 11.19 -1.23
N LEU A 290 8.56 10.65 -0.17
CA LEU A 290 9.15 9.54 0.59
C LEU A 290 9.36 8.29 -0.27
N TYR A 291 8.40 7.95 -1.14
CA TYR A 291 8.51 6.83 -2.08
C TYR A 291 9.73 6.99 -3.00
N VAL A 292 9.93 8.18 -3.58
CA VAL A 292 11.08 8.49 -4.44
C VAL A 292 12.39 8.44 -3.65
N ILE A 293 12.43 9.02 -2.46
CA ILE A 293 13.63 8.96 -1.59
C ILE A 293 13.98 7.50 -1.26
N LEU A 294 13.00 6.70 -0.85
CA LEU A 294 13.23 5.29 -0.53
C LEU A 294 13.71 4.50 -1.75
N PHE A 295 13.23 4.83 -2.94
CA PHE A 295 13.68 4.20 -4.18
C PHE A 295 15.13 4.52 -4.47
N LEU A 296 15.51 5.81 -4.35
CA LEU A 296 16.85 6.29 -4.70
C LEU A 296 17.91 5.96 -3.65
N LEU A 297 17.58 5.91 -2.36
CA LEU A 297 18.57 5.71 -1.28
C LEU A 297 18.55 4.35 -0.61
N SER A 298 17.38 3.71 -0.54
CA SER A 298 17.24 2.50 0.26
C SER A 298 17.21 1.30 -0.66
N SER A 299 16.17 1.21 -1.48
CA SER A 299 16.01 0.11 -2.42
C SER A 299 14.71 0.29 -3.21
N PRO A 300 14.70 -0.13 -4.48
CA PRO A 300 13.46 -0.31 -5.21
C PRO A 300 12.45 -1.21 -4.49
N VAL A 301 12.89 -2.28 -3.84
CA VAL A 301 12.02 -3.23 -3.11
C VAL A 301 11.33 -2.55 -1.93
N VAL A 302 12.06 -1.74 -1.16
CA VAL A 302 11.53 -1.00 -0.01
C VAL A 302 10.49 0.01 -0.47
N SER A 303 10.80 0.73 -1.54
CA SER A 303 9.90 1.70 -2.15
C SER A 303 8.60 1.04 -2.64
N LEU A 304 8.70 -0.10 -3.35
CA LEU A 304 7.52 -0.87 -3.77
C LEU A 304 6.68 -1.33 -2.59
N ARG A 305 7.30 -1.84 -1.53
CA ARG A 305 6.62 -2.24 -0.30
C ARG A 305 6.03 -1.05 0.45
N TYR A 306 6.49 0.17 0.20
CA TYR A 306 5.90 1.39 0.75
C TYR A 306 4.68 1.87 -0.03
N SER A 307 4.61 1.62 -1.35
CA SER A 307 3.54 2.13 -2.22
C SER A 307 2.11 1.86 -1.74
N PRO A 308 1.74 0.68 -1.18
CA PRO A 308 0.37 0.43 -0.73
C PRO A 308 -0.06 1.38 0.40
N PHE A 309 0.88 1.88 1.22
CA PHE A 309 0.58 2.76 2.35
C PHE A 309 -0.02 4.10 1.96
N PHE A 310 0.23 4.56 0.74
CA PHE A 310 -0.32 5.84 0.28
C PHE A 310 -1.24 5.69 -0.93
N VAL A 311 -0.99 4.74 -1.83
CA VAL A 311 -1.83 4.57 -3.03
C VAL A 311 -3.24 4.10 -2.65
N ILE A 312 -3.36 3.15 -1.71
CA ILE A 312 -4.66 2.66 -1.23
C ILE A 312 -5.49 3.80 -0.62
N PRO A 313 -5.03 4.51 0.43
CA PRO A 313 -5.82 5.60 0.99
C PRO A 313 -6.05 6.75 0.00
N ALA A 314 -5.10 7.05 -0.91
CA ALA A 314 -5.30 8.08 -1.92
C ALA A 314 -6.42 7.73 -2.91
N LEU A 315 -6.43 6.50 -3.43
CA LEU A 315 -7.50 6.00 -4.29
C LEU A 315 -8.85 5.96 -3.56
N ALA A 316 -8.85 5.63 -2.27
CA ALA A 316 -10.09 5.63 -1.47
C ALA A 316 -10.64 7.05 -1.23
N ARG A 317 -9.82 8.09 -1.34
CA ARG A 317 -10.19 9.46 -0.96
C ARG A 317 -10.45 10.39 -2.13
N ILE A 318 -9.78 10.20 -3.25
CA ILE A 318 -9.96 11.04 -4.43
C ILE A 318 -11.13 10.52 -5.24
N ASP A 319 -12.03 11.44 -5.58
CA ASP A 319 -13.18 11.11 -6.42
C ASP A 319 -12.80 11.23 -7.90
N PHE A 320 -12.67 10.10 -8.58
CA PHE A 320 -12.33 10.05 -10.00
C PHE A 320 -13.58 10.20 -10.86
N SER A 321 -14.03 11.44 -11.06
CA SER A 321 -14.94 11.72 -12.17
C SER A 321 -14.12 11.86 -13.45
N PHE A 322 -14.19 10.87 -14.35
CA PHE A 322 -13.67 11.02 -15.73
C PHE A 322 -14.53 12.05 -16.46
N LYS A 323 -14.13 13.32 -16.39
CA LYS A 323 -14.83 14.44 -17.02
C LYS A 323 -14.30 14.66 -18.43
N GLY A 324 -14.66 13.82 -19.40
CA GLY A 324 -14.42 14.11 -20.82
C GLY A 324 -12.94 14.20 -21.25
N GLY A 325 -12.68 14.09 -22.57
CA GLY A 325 -11.37 14.38 -23.18
C GLY A 325 -10.19 13.58 -22.60
N TRP A 326 -9.07 14.27 -22.32
CA TRP A 326 -7.82 13.70 -21.82
C TRP A 326 -7.99 12.81 -20.58
N SER A 327 -8.97 13.10 -19.71
CA SER A 327 -9.20 12.32 -18.49
C SER A 327 -9.60 10.86 -18.77
N TYR A 328 -10.30 10.58 -19.89
CA TYR A 328 -10.62 9.22 -20.31
C TYR A 328 -9.39 8.46 -20.82
N PHE A 329 -8.53 9.14 -21.57
CA PHE A 329 -7.28 8.56 -22.05
C PHE A 329 -6.35 8.22 -20.88
N THR A 330 -6.19 9.13 -19.92
CA THR A 330 -5.39 8.85 -18.71
C THR A 330 -6.03 7.76 -17.85
N GLY A 331 -7.35 7.75 -17.73
CA GLY A 331 -8.08 6.67 -17.05
C GLY A 331 -7.88 5.31 -17.68
N PHE A 332 -7.93 5.24 -19.01
CA PHE A 332 -7.64 4.04 -19.78
C PHE A 332 -6.19 3.60 -19.62
N LEU A 333 -5.22 4.53 -19.67
CA LEU A 333 -3.82 4.22 -19.43
C LEU A 333 -3.59 3.64 -18.03
N ILE A 334 -4.19 4.25 -17.00
CA ILE A 334 -4.13 3.75 -15.62
C ILE A 334 -4.75 2.36 -15.52
N PHE A 335 -5.88 2.12 -16.20
CA PHE A 335 -6.51 0.80 -16.24
C PHE A 335 -5.60 -0.25 -16.88
N ILE A 336 -5.01 0.03 -18.06
CA ILE A 336 -4.08 -0.88 -18.74
C ILE A 336 -2.84 -1.13 -17.88
N LEU A 337 -2.24 -0.09 -17.30
CA LEU A 337 -1.12 -0.23 -16.38
C LEU A 337 -1.49 -1.06 -15.16
N SER A 338 -2.69 -0.87 -14.61
CA SER A 338 -3.18 -1.65 -13.48
C SER A 338 -3.40 -3.12 -13.84
N LEU A 339 -3.87 -3.42 -15.06
CA LEU A 339 -3.99 -4.80 -15.55
C LEU A 339 -2.65 -5.47 -15.80
N ILE A 340 -1.67 -4.74 -16.34
CA ILE A 340 -0.29 -5.23 -16.51
C ILE A 340 0.30 -5.54 -15.14
N VAL A 341 0.20 -4.59 -14.20
CA VAL A 341 0.65 -4.78 -12.80
C VAL A 341 -0.08 -5.94 -12.13
N PHE A 342 -1.39 -6.07 -12.33
CA PHE A 342 -2.16 -7.21 -11.81
C PHE A 342 -1.62 -8.53 -12.34
N SER A 343 -1.39 -8.62 -13.65
CA SER A 343 -0.89 -9.83 -14.30
C SER A 343 0.53 -10.16 -13.81
N ILE A 344 1.39 -9.15 -13.68
CA ILE A 344 2.73 -9.29 -13.08
C ILE A 344 2.61 -9.78 -11.64
N ASN A 345 1.75 -9.18 -10.81
CA ASN A 345 1.59 -9.55 -9.41
C ASN A 345 0.96 -10.93 -9.22
N VAL A 346 0.06 -11.36 -10.09
CA VAL A 346 -0.48 -12.73 -10.09
C VAL A 346 0.59 -13.72 -10.49
N ASN A 347 1.39 -13.42 -11.52
CA ASN A 347 2.53 -14.26 -11.89
C ASN A 347 3.58 -14.30 -10.78
N LEU A 348 3.93 -13.16 -10.18
CA LEU A 348 4.84 -13.11 -9.02
C LEU A 348 4.25 -13.86 -7.82
N ALA A 349 2.92 -13.87 -7.64
CA ALA A 349 2.28 -14.66 -6.60
C ALA A 349 2.37 -16.17 -6.85
N ILE A 350 2.67 -16.61 -8.07
CA ILE A 350 2.71 -18.01 -8.52
C ILE A 350 4.07 -18.24 -9.20
N LEU A 351 5.13 -18.44 -8.41
CA LEU A 351 6.47 -18.73 -8.89
C LEU A 351 7.06 -19.92 -8.15
#